data_AF-A0A1T4LQA3-F1
#
_entry.id   AF-A0A1T4LQA3-F1
#
_cell.length_a   1.000
_cell.length_b   1.000
_cell.length_c   1.000
_cell.angle_alpha   90.00
_cell.angle_beta   90.00
_cell.angle_gamma   90.00
#
_symmetry.space_group_name_H-M   'P 1'
#
loop_
_entity.id
_entity.type
_entity.pdbx_description
1 polymer ?
#
loop_
_entity_poly.entity_id
_entity_poly.type
_entity_poly.pdbx_seq_one_letter_code
_entity_poly.pdbx_strand_id
1 'polypeptide(L)'
;MKIEEIIQVAQTIKSSNIYDVLMEYNLNIIYSEILNSKKFDATLSENFILIKSDLTPEYERFVLFHELGHYLLHHESGVRFSFYLSKYKNRIENEANVFSFLCLTKDIDLTNMNIIELSTSLGIPEKIATKIYEFLISKQLNVLSNKK
;
A
#
# COMPACT_ATOMS: atom_id res chain seq x y z
N MET A 1 9.42 -0.42 10.58
CA MET A 1 10.23 0.57 9.86
C MET A 1 9.91 1.94 10.44
N LYS A 2 10.82 2.91 10.36
CA LYS A 2 10.47 4.31 10.65
C LYS A 2 9.62 4.87 9.51
N ILE A 3 8.78 5.87 9.77
CA ILE A 3 7.91 6.41 8.70
C ILE A 3 8.75 7.10 7.61
N GLU A 4 9.86 7.70 8.00
CA GLU A 4 10.79 8.40 7.10
C GLU A 4 11.38 7.44 6.07
N GLU A 5 11.68 6.20 6.47
CA GLU A 5 12.18 5.15 5.57
C GLU A 5 11.09 4.76 4.55
N ILE A 6 9.83 4.62 4.98
CA ILE A 6 8.70 4.32 4.07
C ILE A 6 8.51 5.47 3.08
N ILE A 7 8.57 6.73 3.54
CA ILE A 7 8.48 7.92 2.70
C ILE A 7 9.62 7.96 1.69
N GLN A 8 10.86 7.68 2.12
CA GLN A 8 12.02 7.66 1.22
C GLN A 8 11.84 6.63 0.11
N VAL A 9 11.36 5.42 0.42
CA VAL A 9 11.10 4.39 -0.58
C VAL A 9 9.95 4.82 -1.51
N ALA A 10 8.85 5.36 -0.98
CA ALA A 10 7.73 5.84 -1.78
C ALA A 10 8.16 6.98 -2.74
N GLN A 11 9.08 7.85 -2.34
CA GLN A 11 9.63 8.91 -3.18
C GLN A 11 10.47 8.40 -4.35
N THR A 12 10.94 7.15 -4.31
CA THR A 12 11.63 6.55 -5.46
C THR A 12 10.67 6.22 -6.62
N ILE A 13 9.37 6.16 -6.34
CA ILE A 13 8.34 5.80 -7.31
C ILE A 13 8.01 7.01 -8.21
N LYS A 14 8.50 6.95 -9.45
CA LYS A 14 8.45 8.07 -10.40
C LYS A 14 7.10 8.20 -11.11
N SER A 15 6.46 7.09 -11.44
CA SER A 15 5.14 7.08 -12.09
C SER A 15 4.01 6.94 -11.08
N SER A 16 2.88 7.61 -11.31
CA SER A 16 1.62 7.37 -10.59
C SER A 16 0.82 6.21 -11.20
N ASN A 17 1.21 5.71 -12.37
CA ASN A 17 0.64 4.54 -12.99
C ASN A 17 1.33 3.26 -12.47
N ILE A 18 0.63 2.52 -11.61
CA ILE A 18 1.13 1.28 -10.99
C ILE A 18 1.60 0.24 -12.00
N TYR A 19 0.97 0.14 -13.18
CA TYR A 19 1.34 -0.88 -14.17
C TYR A 19 2.72 -0.61 -14.76
N ASP A 20 3.04 0.66 -15.01
CA ASP A 20 4.37 1.07 -15.48
C ASP A 20 5.41 0.80 -14.40
N VAL A 21 5.09 1.12 -13.14
CA VAL A 21 5.97 0.88 -11.99
C VAL A 21 6.28 -0.61 -11.85
N LEU A 22 5.27 -1.48 -11.87
CA LEU A 22 5.47 -2.93 -11.74
C LEU A 22 6.32 -3.50 -12.89
N MET A 23 6.15 -2.98 -14.11
CA MET A 23 6.98 -3.34 -15.25
C MET A 23 8.45 -2.95 -15.04
N GLU A 24 8.73 -1.76 -14.50
CA GLU A 24 10.10 -1.31 -14.16
C GLU A 24 10.78 -2.24 -13.14
N TYR A 25 10.02 -2.80 -12.20
CA TYR A 25 10.51 -3.74 -11.19
C TYR A 25 10.47 -5.21 -11.63
N ASN A 26 10.15 -5.51 -12.90
CA ASN A 26 9.97 -6.88 -13.42
C ASN A 26 8.96 -7.72 -12.60
N LEU A 27 7.93 -7.08 -12.05
CA LEU A 27 6.84 -7.74 -11.32
C LEU A 27 5.65 -7.97 -12.25
N ASN A 28 5.35 -9.24 -12.52
CA ASN A 28 4.25 -9.63 -13.40
C ASN A 28 2.92 -9.69 -12.64
N ILE A 29 1.84 -9.23 -13.26
CA ILE A 29 0.49 -9.35 -12.70
C ILE A 29 -0.18 -10.57 -13.31
N ILE A 30 -0.76 -11.43 -12.46
CA ILE A 30 -1.54 -12.59 -12.88
C ILE A 30 -2.94 -12.45 -12.29
N TYR A 31 -3.92 -12.13 -13.14
CA TYR A 31 -5.32 -12.09 -12.77
C TYR A 31 -5.90 -13.50 -12.65
N SER A 32 -6.62 -13.77 -11.57
CA SER A 32 -7.07 -15.13 -11.23
C SER A 32 -8.50 -15.14 -10.72
N GLU A 33 -9.40 -15.71 -11.52
CA GLU A 33 -10.79 -15.96 -11.11
C GLU A 33 -10.89 -16.94 -9.92
N ILE A 34 -9.90 -17.84 -9.78
CA ILE A 34 -9.84 -18.78 -8.66
C ILE A 34 -9.72 -18.02 -7.34
N LEU A 35 -9.01 -16.89 -7.33
CA LEU A 35 -8.86 -16.06 -6.14
C LEU A 35 -10.15 -15.37 -5.73
N ASN A 36 -11.12 -15.14 -6.63
CA ASN A 36 -12.34 -14.39 -6.32
C ASN A 36 -13.15 -15.06 -5.19
N SER A 37 -13.06 -16.39 -5.09
CA SER A 37 -13.64 -17.19 -4.00
C SER A 37 -12.85 -17.20 -2.68
N LYS A 38 -11.65 -16.59 -2.65
CA LYS A 38 -10.72 -16.62 -1.52
C LYS A 38 -10.86 -15.39 -0.63
N LYS A 39 -10.36 -15.55 0.61
CA LYS A 39 -10.37 -14.51 1.65
C LYS A 39 -9.26 -13.46 1.51
N PHE A 40 -8.28 -13.69 0.64
CA PHE A 40 -7.22 -12.74 0.31
C PHE A 40 -7.44 -12.23 -1.11
N ASP A 41 -7.03 -10.99 -1.36
CA ASP A 41 -7.27 -10.33 -2.65
C ASP A 41 -6.05 -10.42 -3.58
N ALA A 42 -4.84 -10.49 -3.00
CA ALA A 42 -3.62 -10.69 -3.75
C ALA A 42 -2.57 -11.50 -2.99
N THR A 43 -1.53 -11.91 -3.71
CA THR A 43 -0.37 -12.60 -3.17
C THR A 43 0.86 -12.31 -4.02
N LEU A 44 1.87 -11.70 -3.39
CA LEU A 44 3.20 -11.52 -3.94
C LEU A 44 4.06 -12.78 -3.73
N SER A 45 4.76 -13.18 -4.79
CA SER A 45 5.75 -14.26 -4.76
C SER A 45 6.85 -13.99 -5.77
N GLU A 46 8.11 -13.96 -5.33
CA GLU A 46 9.31 -13.74 -6.16
C GLU A 46 9.16 -12.55 -7.13
N ASN A 47 8.70 -12.80 -8.35
CA ASN A 47 8.57 -11.82 -9.43
C ASN A 47 7.13 -11.67 -9.97
N PHE A 48 6.12 -12.13 -9.24
CA PHE A 48 4.73 -11.97 -9.66
C PHE A 48 3.77 -11.67 -8.51
N ILE A 49 2.69 -10.97 -8.86
CA ILE A 49 1.54 -10.69 -8.00
C ILE A 49 0.34 -11.44 -8.60
N LEU A 50 -0.15 -12.44 -7.87
CA LEU A 50 -1.41 -13.10 -8.18
C LEU A 50 -2.54 -12.29 -7.55
N ILE A 51 -3.49 -11.80 -8.33
CA ILE A 51 -4.57 -10.91 -7.88
C ILE A 51 -5.94 -11.41 -8.34
N LYS A 52 -6.99 -11.12 -7.57
CA LYS A 52 -8.38 -11.32 -7.99
C LYS A 52 -8.68 -10.59 -9.30
N SER A 53 -9.53 -11.16 -10.13
CA SER A 53 -9.91 -10.58 -11.42
C SER A 53 -11.16 -9.69 -11.38
N ASP A 54 -11.85 -9.63 -10.24
CA ASP A 54 -13.13 -8.93 -10.07
C ASP A 54 -13.04 -7.70 -9.14
N LEU A 55 -11.83 -7.18 -8.91
CA LEU A 55 -11.62 -5.98 -8.10
C LEU A 55 -12.07 -4.73 -8.85
N THR A 56 -12.52 -3.71 -8.12
CA THR A 56 -12.73 -2.38 -8.71
C THR A 56 -11.38 -1.76 -9.09
N PRO A 57 -11.30 -0.92 -10.13
CA PRO A 57 -10.04 -0.32 -10.56
C PRO A 57 -9.31 0.45 -9.45
N GLU A 58 -10.03 1.17 -8.60
CA GLU A 58 -9.47 1.92 -7.48
C GLU A 58 -8.83 0.99 -6.45
N TYR A 59 -9.56 -0.06 -6.06
CA TYR A 59 -9.08 -1.02 -5.08
C TYR A 59 -7.92 -1.87 -5.62
N GLU A 60 -7.97 -2.23 -6.89
CA GLU A 60 -6.87 -2.93 -7.55
C GLU A 60 -5.58 -2.11 -7.50
N ARG A 61 -5.62 -0.82 -7.86
CA ARG A 61 -4.46 0.07 -7.76
C ARG A 61 -3.88 0.10 -6.34
N PHE A 62 -4.76 0.20 -5.34
CA PHE A 62 -4.35 0.14 -3.92
C PHE A 62 -3.67 -1.19 -3.56
N VAL A 63 -4.26 -2.33 -3.94
CA VAL A 63 -3.72 -3.67 -3.65
C VAL A 63 -2.39 -3.87 -4.36
N LEU A 64 -2.25 -3.44 -5.61
CA LEU A 64 -0.99 -3.57 -6.37
C LEU A 64 0.13 -2.72 -5.76
N PHE A 65 -0.13 -1.47 -5.39
CA PHE A 65 0.85 -0.66 -4.66
C PHE A 65 1.16 -1.24 -3.27
N HIS A 66 0.19 -1.88 -2.61
CA HIS A 66 0.42 -2.58 -1.34
C HIS A 66 1.40 -3.74 -1.52
N GLU A 67 1.19 -4.61 -2.51
CA GLU A 67 2.09 -5.73 -2.79
C GLU A 67 3.47 -5.24 -3.25
N LEU A 68 3.56 -4.15 -4.01
CA LEU A 68 4.84 -3.47 -4.29
C LEU A 68 5.50 -2.97 -2.99
N GLY A 69 4.71 -2.49 -2.02
CA GLY A 69 5.19 -2.12 -0.70
C GLY A 69 5.85 -3.30 0.02
N HIS A 70 5.23 -4.48 0.01
CA HIS A 70 5.88 -5.71 0.51
C HIS A 70 7.17 -5.99 -0.23
N TYR A 71 7.17 -5.87 -1.56
CA TYR A 71 8.34 -6.11 -2.39
C TYR A 71 9.51 -5.18 -2.03
N LEU A 72 9.26 -3.88 -1.87
CA LEU A 72 10.34 -2.91 -1.65
C LEU A 72 10.77 -2.77 -0.18
N LEU A 73 9.85 -2.96 0.76
CA LEU A 73 10.12 -2.74 2.18
C LEU A 73 10.55 -4.00 2.92
N HIS A 74 10.13 -5.17 2.43
CA HIS A 74 10.17 -6.41 3.22
C HIS A 74 10.61 -7.65 2.44
N HIS A 75 10.88 -7.55 1.14
CA HIS A 75 11.19 -8.73 0.35
C HIS A 75 12.52 -9.36 0.75
N GLU A 76 12.44 -10.64 1.07
CA GLU A 76 13.56 -11.56 1.22
C GLU A 76 13.30 -12.74 0.28
N SER A 77 14.32 -13.24 -0.41
CA SER A 77 14.19 -14.35 -1.36
C SER A 77 13.58 -15.59 -0.67
N GLY A 78 12.59 -16.22 -1.29
CA GLY A 78 11.86 -17.37 -0.74
C GLY A 78 10.70 -17.02 0.20
N VAL A 79 10.42 -15.74 0.46
CA VAL A 79 9.26 -15.31 1.29
C VAL A 79 8.05 -14.96 0.42
N ARG A 80 6.87 -15.43 0.84
CA ARG A 80 5.59 -15.17 0.18
C ARG A 80 4.70 -14.27 1.05
N PHE A 81 4.16 -13.21 0.47
CA PHE A 81 3.20 -12.32 1.13
C PHE A 81 1.82 -12.49 0.50
N SER A 82 0.77 -12.41 1.32
CA SER A 82 -0.62 -12.51 0.85
C SER A 82 -1.44 -11.44 1.54
N PHE A 83 -2.04 -10.54 0.78
CA PHE A 83 -2.87 -9.48 1.34
C PHE A 83 -4.23 -10.01 1.81
N TYR A 84 -4.44 -9.95 3.12
CA TYR A 84 -5.72 -10.22 3.77
C TYR A 84 -6.23 -8.94 4.41
N LEU A 85 -7.43 -8.49 4.02
CA LEU A 85 -8.10 -7.37 4.67
C LEU A 85 -8.21 -7.55 6.20
N SER A 86 -8.34 -8.78 6.69
CA SER A 86 -8.41 -9.08 8.13
C SER A 86 -7.10 -8.89 8.89
N LYS A 87 -5.95 -8.85 8.20
CA LYS A 87 -4.61 -8.75 8.81
C LYS A 87 -4.06 -7.32 8.87
N TYR A 88 -4.85 -6.32 8.49
CA TYR A 88 -4.47 -4.91 8.43
C TYR A 88 -3.83 -4.30 9.70
N LYS A 89 -3.96 -4.96 10.85
CA LYS A 89 -3.35 -4.54 12.13
C LYS A 89 -1.90 -5.01 12.31
N ASN A 90 -1.40 -5.90 11.46
CA ASN A 90 -0.01 -6.35 11.50
C ASN A 90 0.91 -5.18 11.09
N ARG A 91 2.08 -5.07 11.72
CA ARG A 91 3.06 -4.02 11.44
C ARG A 91 3.48 -3.99 9.97
N ILE A 92 3.83 -5.12 9.37
CA ILE A 92 4.27 -5.25 7.97
C ILE A 92 3.12 -4.83 7.03
N GLU A 93 1.91 -5.33 7.27
CA GLU A 93 0.71 -4.95 6.51
C GLU A 93 0.43 -3.44 6.60
N ASN A 94 0.59 -2.85 7.79
CA ASN A 94 0.38 -1.42 7.97
C ASN A 94 1.47 -0.57 7.29
N GLU A 95 2.72 -1.05 7.27
CA GLU A 95 3.83 -0.40 6.54
C GLU A 95 3.56 -0.41 5.02
N ALA A 96 3.10 -1.54 4.46
CA ALA A 96 2.68 -1.66 3.07
C ALA A 96 1.42 -0.81 2.75
N ASN A 97 0.43 -0.76 3.65
CA ASN A 97 -0.75 0.11 3.49
C ASN A 97 -0.38 1.60 3.41
N VAL A 98 0.53 2.04 4.30
CA VAL A 98 1.00 3.43 4.30
C VAL A 98 1.81 3.73 3.04
N PHE A 99 2.68 2.81 2.61
CA PHE A 99 3.39 2.94 1.34
C PHE A 99 2.43 3.12 0.15
N SER A 100 1.39 2.28 0.07
CA SER A 100 0.39 2.36 -0.99
C SER A 100 -0.36 3.70 -1.00
N PHE A 101 -0.77 4.17 0.17
CA PHE A 101 -1.38 5.50 0.31
C PHE A 101 -0.46 6.63 -0.16
N LEU A 102 0.82 6.61 0.23
CA LEU A 102 1.80 7.63 -0.17
C LEU A 102 2.00 7.63 -1.69
N CYS A 103 2.03 6.46 -2.34
CA CYS A 103 2.16 6.36 -3.79
C CYS A 103 0.91 6.87 -4.52
N LEU A 104 -0.29 6.55 -4.01
CA LEU A 104 -1.56 7.02 -4.60
C LEU A 104 -1.79 8.52 -4.43
N THR A 105 -1.17 9.14 -3.43
CA THR A 105 -1.37 10.56 -3.08
C THR A 105 -0.15 11.44 -3.38
N LYS A 106 0.87 10.91 -4.07
CA LYS A 106 2.15 11.61 -4.31
C LYS A 106 2.03 13.00 -4.95
N ASP A 107 1.02 13.18 -5.81
CA ASP A 107 0.79 14.42 -6.57
C ASP A 107 -0.39 15.22 -5.99
N ILE A 108 -0.87 14.86 -4.80
CA ILE A 108 -2.01 15.49 -4.12
C ILE A 108 -1.49 16.30 -2.93
N ASP A 109 -1.87 17.57 -2.85
CA ASP A 109 -1.64 18.37 -1.64
C ASP A 109 -2.62 17.92 -0.55
N LEU A 110 -2.09 17.22 0.45
CA LEU A 110 -2.87 16.68 1.58
C LEU A 110 -3.23 17.75 2.62
N THR A 111 -2.80 19.00 2.45
CA THR A 111 -3.07 20.08 3.40
C THR A 111 -4.57 20.28 3.57
N ASN A 112 -5.05 20.21 4.83
CA ASN A 112 -6.47 20.33 5.20
C ASN A 112 -7.41 19.27 4.59
N MET A 113 -6.89 18.17 4.05
CA MET A 113 -7.73 17.07 3.56
C MET A 113 -8.18 16.14 4.68
N ASN A 114 -9.41 15.62 4.56
CA ASN A 114 -9.85 14.48 5.35
C ASN A 114 -9.22 13.20 4.80
N ILE A 115 -8.13 12.75 5.43
CA ILE A 115 -7.35 11.60 4.99
C ILE A 115 -8.20 10.31 4.90
N ILE A 116 -9.18 10.14 5.78
CA ILE A 116 -10.03 8.95 5.77
C ILE A 116 -10.93 8.96 4.53
N GLU A 117 -11.61 10.08 4.26
CA GLU A 117 -12.47 10.25 3.07
C GLU A 117 -11.66 10.17 1.77
N LEU A 118 -10.48 10.78 1.72
CA LEU A 118 -9.58 10.66 0.58
C LEU A 118 -9.19 9.20 0.34
N SER A 119 -8.76 8.50 1.40
CA SER A 119 -8.37 7.09 1.30
C SER A 119 -9.52 6.22 0.78
N THR A 120 -10.74 6.40 1.29
CA THR A 120 -11.89 5.61 0.83
C THR A 120 -12.26 5.91 -0.62
N SER A 121 -12.14 7.17 -1.07
CA SER A 121 -12.32 7.53 -2.49
C SER A 121 -11.26 6.90 -3.41
N LEU A 122 -10.07 6.60 -2.89
CA LEU A 122 -9.01 5.87 -3.58
C LEU A 122 -9.20 4.35 -3.53
N GLY A 123 -10.35 3.87 -3.05
CA GLY A 123 -10.68 2.45 -2.95
C GLY A 123 -10.13 1.78 -1.70
N ILE A 124 -9.47 2.50 -0.79
CA ILE A 124 -8.90 1.94 0.44
C ILE A 124 -10.02 1.62 1.43
N PRO A 125 -10.13 0.39 1.95
CA PRO A 125 -11.15 0.04 2.94
C PRO A 125 -11.06 0.94 4.18
N GLU A 126 -12.21 1.40 4.70
CA GLU A 126 -12.28 2.37 5.81
C GLU A 126 -11.45 1.97 7.04
N LYS A 127 -11.43 0.67 7.38
CA LYS A 127 -10.62 0.15 8.50
C LYS A 127 -9.11 0.35 8.28
N ILE A 128 -8.64 0.28 7.03
CA ILE A 128 -7.26 0.53 6.65
C ILE A 128 -7.01 2.04 6.61
N ALA A 129 -7.93 2.82 6.05
CA ALA A 129 -7.86 4.28 6.02
C ALA A 129 -7.69 4.88 7.42
N THR A 130 -8.47 4.42 8.41
CA THR A 130 -8.32 4.83 9.80
C THR A 130 -6.94 4.48 10.37
N LYS A 131 -6.37 3.32 10.01
CA LYS A 131 -5.03 2.94 10.45
C LYS A 131 -3.91 3.74 9.81
N ILE A 132 -4.05 4.09 8.53
CA ILE A 132 -3.14 5.02 7.87
C ILE A 132 -3.18 6.37 8.59
N TYR A 133 -4.37 6.91 8.83
CA TYR A 133 -4.54 8.19 9.53
C TYR A 133 -3.91 8.17 10.94
N GLU A 134 -4.21 7.15 11.74
CA GLU A 134 -3.58 6.96 13.07
C GLU A 134 -2.05 6.90 12.96
N PHE A 135 -1.52 6.18 11.96
CA PHE A 135 -0.08 6.05 11.75
C PHE A 135 0.56 7.39 11.40
N LEU A 136 -0.02 8.16 10.48
CA LEU A 136 0.48 9.48 10.07
C LEU A 136 0.50 10.47 11.24
N ILE A 137 -0.57 10.55 12.04
CA ILE A 137 -0.65 11.44 13.20
C ILE A 137 0.31 11.02 14.32
N SER A 138 0.36 9.72 14.63
CA SER A 138 1.23 9.20 15.70
C SER A 138 2.71 9.54 15.48
N LYS A 139 3.10 9.81 14.23
CA LYS A 139 4.47 10.18 13.84
C LYS A 139 4.65 11.68 13.65
N GLN A 140 3.65 12.44 13.22
CA GLN A 140 3.67 13.92 13.30
C GLN A 140 3.72 14.44 14.74
N LEU A 141 3.15 13.72 15.72
CA LEU A 141 3.24 14.06 17.15
C LEU A 141 4.68 14.07 17.71
N ASN A 142 5.63 13.40 17.04
CA ASN A 142 7.06 13.44 17.41
C ASN A 142 7.82 14.61 16.74
N VAL A 143 7.24 15.26 15.74
CA VAL A 143 7.83 16.45 15.08
C VAL A 143 7.37 17.75 15.77
N LEU A 144 6.20 17.74 16.40
CA LEU A 144 5.64 18.90 17.11
C LEU A 144 6.04 18.99 18.61
N SER A 145 6.69 17.97 19.16
CA SER A 145 7.13 17.93 20.57
C SER A 145 8.56 18.44 20.82
N ASN A 146 9.30 18.85 19.78
CA ASN A 146 10.64 19.44 19.90
C ASN A 146 10.72 20.89 19.40
N LYS A 147 9.73 21.72 19.76
CA LYS A 147 9.91 23.16 19.85
C LYS A 147 9.75 23.58 21.31
N LYS A 148 10.83 23.45 22.08
CA LYS A 148 11.13 24.32 23.21
C LYS A 148 12.31 25.19 22.82
#